data_AF-A0A7X6BJC8-F1
#
_entry.id   AF-A0A7X6BJC8-F1
#
_cell.length_a   1.000
_cell.length_b   1.000
_cell.length_c   1.000
_cell.angle_alpha   90.00
_cell.angle_beta   90.00
_cell.angle_gamma   90.00
#
_symmetry.space_group_name_H-M   'P 1'
#
loop_
_entity.id
_entity.type
_entity.pdbx_description
1 polymer ?
#
loop_
_entity_poly.entity_id
_entity_poly.type
_entity_poly.pdbx_seq_one_letter_code
_entity_poly.pdbx_strand_id
1 'polypeptide(L)'
;MKTVTLIISSLFLFMALGVSAQQHGPQHRGQRGHMNPEEMVKKQVEQMKTELKLNEQQEKQVKDLFTENLKKREELMKKYQGQRDSVMVYMKKMEDQQNLSLKKILTEEQYKTYLTNLEKRKQEMEKRRKEMMDKRGGQRGGHGAPATVNEDHECNGCGGCGKHK
;
A
#
# COMPACT_ATOMS: atom_id res chain seq x y z
N MET A 1 -21.92 -51.71 44.32
CA MET A 1 -22.62 -51.14 43.14
C MET A 1 -22.15 -49.71 42.94
N LYS A 2 -20.88 -49.58 42.55
CA LYS A 2 -20.07 -48.36 42.52
C LYS A 2 -19.38 -48.21 41.15
N THR A 3 -19.96 -48.82 40.12
CA THR A 3 -19.36 -48.98 38.79
C THR A 3 -20.30 -48.58 37.64
N VAL A 4 -21.56 -48.23 37.92
CA VAL A 4 -22.53 -47.78 36.91
C VAL A 4 -22.68 -46.26 36.87
N THR A 5 -22.28 -45.56 37.94
CA THR A 5 -22.26 -44.08 38.02
C THR A 5 -21.00 -43.43 37.43
N LEU A 6 -20.02 -44.22 36.97
CA LEU A 6 -18.75 -43.71 36.42
C LEU A 6 -18.66 -43.75 34.88
N ILE A 7 -19.71 -44.20 34.18
CA ILE A 7 -19.70 -44.30 32.71
C ILE A 7 -20.61 -43.24 32.04
N ILE A 8 -21.52 -42.61 32.78
CA ILE A 8 -22.41 -41.57 32.22
C ILE A 8 -21.82 -40.16 32.35
N SER A 9 -20.76 -39.96 33.15
CA SER A 9 -20.01 -38.68 33.17
C SER A 9 -18.93 -38.59 32.07
N SER A 10 -18.76 -39.62 31.23
CA SER A 10 -17.74 -39.63 30.17
C SER A 10 -18.24 -39.12 28.81
N LEU A 11 -19.53 -38.78 28.66
CA LEU A 11 -20.10 -38.32 27.39
C LEU A 11 -20.27 -36.79 27.27
N PHE A 12 -19.74 -36.02 28.22
CA PHE A 12 -19.76 -34.56 28.21
C PHE A 12 -18.36 -33.93 28.20
N LEU A 13 -17.37 -34.67 27.68
CA LEU A 13 -15.96 -34.23 27.66
C LEU A 13 -15.35 -34.11 26.26
N PHE A 14 -16.16 -33.92 25.20
CA PHE A 14 -15.64 -33.88 23.82
C PHE A 14 -16.29 -32.85 22.88
N MET A 15 -16.81 -31.75 23.40
CA MET A 15 -17.37 -30.69 22.54
C MET A 15 -16.89 -29.28 22.90
N ALA A 16 -15.60 -29.16 23.27
CA ALA A 16 -14.94 -27.89 23.56
C ALA A 16 -13.72 -27.63 22.67
N LEU A 17 -13.80 -28.01 21.39
CA LEU A 17 -12.89 -27.51 20.35
C LEU A 17 -13.72 -26.84 19.26
N GLY A 18 -14.39 -25.74 19.65
CA GLY A 18 -14.81 -24.73 18.69
C GLY A 18 -13.56 -24.07 18.12
N VAL A 19 -12.99 -24.67 17.09
CA VAL A 19 -12.06 -23.99 16.19
C VAL A 19 -12.86 -22.88 15.53
N SER A 20 -12.83 -21.68 16.11
CA SER A 20 -13.09 -20.47 15.35
C SER A 20 -11.91 -20.28 14.41
N ALA A 21 -11.92 -21.07 13.33
CA ALA A 21 -11.26 -20.66 12.11
C ALA A 21 -11.94 -19.35 11.74
N GLN A 22 -11.36 -18.23 12.20
CA GLN A 22 -11.56 -16.94 11.56
C GLN A 22 -11.04 -17.13 10.15
N GLN A 23 -11.93 -17.60 9.29
CA GLN A 23 -11.87 -17.48 7.86
C GLN A 23 -11.64 -16.00 7.64
N HIS A 24 -10.37 -15.64 7.45
CA HIS A 24 -9.97 -14.33 6.98
C HIS A 24 -10.47 -14.25 5.54
N GLY A 25 -11.78 -14.02 5.40
CA GLY A 25 -12.37 -13.55 4.17
C GLY A 25 -11.63 -12.28 3.73
N PRO A 26 -11.62 -11.97 2.43
CA PRO A 26 -10.85 -10.85 1.88
C PRO A 26 -11.12 -9.64 2.74
N GLN A 27 -10.08 -9.23 3.47
CA GLN A 27 -10.13 -8.15 4.43
C GLN A 27 -10.70 -6.96 3.69
N HIS A 28 -11.96 -6.63 3.95
CA HIS A 28 -12.61 -5.46 3.41
C HIS A 28 -11.65 -4.32 3.72
N ARG A 29 -10.97 -3.79 2.68
CA ARG A 29 -10.28 -2.51 2.77
C ARG A 29 -11.39 -1.57 3.19
N GLY A 30 -11.50 -1.32 4.49
CA GLY A 30 -12.46 -0.40 5.04
C GLY A 30 -12.43 0.82 4.15
N GLN A 31 -13.61 1.21 3.66
CA GLN A 31 -13.80 2.35 2.80
C GLN A 31 -13.16 3.54 3.53
N ARG A 32 -11.87 3.81 3.26
CA ARG A 32 -11.19 4.97 3.82
C ARG A 32 -11.97 6.13 3.24
N GLY A 33 -12.84 6.70 4.06
CA GLY A 33 -13.69 7.81 3.65
C GLY A 33 -12.82 8.85 2.96
N HIS A 34 -13.37 9.46 1.90
CA HIS A 34 -12.70 10.57 1.23
C HIS A 34 -12.49 11.68 2.27
N MET A 35 -11.25 11.86 2.72
CA MET A 35 -10.90 12.97 3.60
C MET A 35 -11.16 14.28 2.84
N ASN A 36 -11.77 15.25 3.50
CA ASN A 36 -12.02 16.57 2.90
C ASN A 36 -10.67 17.23 2.53
N PRO A 37 -10.52 17.84 1.34
CA PRO A 37 -9.36 18.64 0.95
C PRO A 37 -8.80 19.57 2.02
N GLU A 38 -9.66 20.31 2.73
CA GLU A 38 -9.23 21.25 3.77
C GLU A 38 -8.63 20.54 4.98
N GLU A 39 -9.21 19.40 5.36
CA GLU A 39 -8.71 18.58 6.47
C GLU A 39 -7.36 17.95 6.12
N MET A 40 -7.15 17.57 4.86
CA MET A 40 -5.85 17.06 4.39
C MET A 40 -4.76 18.13 4.53
N VAL A 41 -5.02 19.35 4.05
CA VAL A 41 -4.07 20.46 4.19
C VAL A 41 -3.82 20.75 5.67
N LYS A 42 -4.88 20.85 6.48
CA LYS A 42 -4.75 21.12 7.92
C LYS A 42 -3.83 20.10 8.60
N LYS A 43 -4.06 18.81 8.39
CA LYS A 43 -3.22 17.74 8.97
C LYS A 43 -1.77 17.84 8.52
N GLN A 44 -1.54 18.13 7.23
CA GLN A 44 -0.18 18.27 6.71
C GLN A 44 0.56 19.47 7.31
N VAL A 45 -0.14 20.59 7.48
CA VAL A 45 0.39 21.81 8.12
C VAL A 45 0.67 21.56 9.60
N GLU A 46 -0.25 20.93 10.33
CA GLU A 46 -0.08 20.59 11.75
C GLU A 46 1.14 19.67 11.95
N GLN A 47 1.29 18.65 11.10
CA GLN A 47 2.45 17.78 11.12
C GLN A 47 3.76 18.56 10.90
N MET A 48 3.81 19.44 9.90
CA MET A 48 5.00 20.26 9.66
C MET A 48 5.27 21.26 10.79
N LYS A 49 4.23 21.85 11.37
CA LYS A 49 4.32 22.72 12.54
C LYS A 49 4.99 22.00 13.70
N THR A 50 4.60 20.76 13.98
CA THR A 50 5.20 19.95 15.05
C THR A 50 6.62 19.51 14.70
N GLU A 51 6.85 18.97 13.50
CA GLU A 51 8.17 18.46 13.09
C GLU A 51 9.24 19.57 13.00
N LEU A 52 8.85 20.77 12.56
CA LEU A 52 9.78 21.87 12.23
C LEU A 52 9.66 23.07 13.18
N LYS A 53 8.75 23.02 14.15
CA LYS A 53 8.44 24.13 15.06
C LYS A 53 8.19 25.43 14.31
N LEU A 54 7.28 25.39 13.33
CA LEU A 54 6.96 26.55 12.51
C LEU A 54 6.38 27.68 13.36
N ASN A 55 6.79 28.92 13.07
CA ASN A 55 6.10 30.10 13.60
C ASN A 55 4.79 30.36 12.84
N GLU A 56 3.97 31.29 13.33
CA GLU A 56 2.65 31.58 12.77
C GLU A 56 2.71 32.06 11.30
N GLN A 57 3.72 32.87 10.95
CA GLN A 57 3.89 33.36 9.59
C GLN A 57 4.24 32.22 8.63
N GLN A 58 5.17 31.34 9.02
CA GLN A 58 5.55 30.18 8.24
C GLN A 58 4.39 29.20 8.10
N GLU A 59 3.65 28.94 9.17
CA GLU A 59 2.47 28.08 9.15
C GLU A 59 1.43 28.57 8.12
N LYS A 60 1.15 29.88 8.10
CA LYS A 60 0.24 30.48 7.12
C LYS A 60 0.75 30.30 5.68
N GLN A 61 2.04 30.57 5.44
CA GLN A 61 2.63 30.41 4.10
C GLN A 61 2.65 28.95 3.63
N VAL A 62 2.93 27.99 4.53
CA VAL A 62 2.88 26.55 4.23
C VAL A 62 1.45 26.11 3.94
N LYS A 63 0.47 26.61 4.71
CA LYS A 63 -0.95 26.34 4.46
C LYS A 63 -1.38 26.81 3.07
N ASP A 64 -1.07 28.05 2.72
CA ASP A 64 -1.41 28.62 1.42
C ASP A 64 -0.77 27.82 0.27
N LEU A 65 0.52 27.47 0.40
CA LEU A 65 1.24 26.63 -0.56
C LEU A 65 0.56 25.27 -0.76
N PHE A 66 0.18 24.60 0.33
CA PHE A 66 -0.44 23.27 0.26
C PHE A 66 -1.87 23.31 -0.26
N THR A 67 -2.64 24.34 0.06
CA THR A 67 -3.96 24.56 -0.53
C THR A 67 -3.86 24.75 -2.04
N GLU A 68 -2.91 25.57 -2.52
CA GLU A 68 -2.70 25.77 -3.96
C GLU A 68 -2.23 24.49 -4.65
N ASN A 69 -1.26 23.78 -4.06
CA ASN A 69 -0.76 22.53 -4.61
C ASN A 69 -1.84 21.45 -4.68
N LEU A 70 -2.73 21.38 -3.69
CA LEU A 70 -3.84 20.43 -3.71
C LEU A 70 -4.79 20.71 -4.88
N LYS A 71 -5.17 21.97 -5.11
CA LYS A 71 -6.00 22.36 -6.26
C LYS A 71 -5.33 22.00 -7.59
N LYS A 72 -4.05 22.36 -7.76
CA LYS A 72 -3.26 22.00 -8.96
C LYS A 72 -3.20 20.49 -9.16
N ARG A 73 -3.05 19.74 -8.07
CA ARG A 73 -3.01 18.27 -8.10
C ARG A 73 -4.34 17.71 -8.57
N GLU A 74 -5.46 18.22 -8.09
CA GLU A 74 -6.80 17.79 -8.51
C GLU A 74 -7.05 18.08 -10.01
N GLU A 75 -6.71 19.27 -10.47
CA GLU A 75 -6.78 19.64 -11.88
C GLU A 75 -5.91 18.74 -12.75
N LEU A 76 -4.69 18.45 -12.30
CA LEU A 76 -3.76 17.58 -12.99
C LEU A 76 -4.29 16.15 -13.12
N MET A 77 -4.84 15.61 -12.04
CA MET A 77 -5.42 14.26 -12.02
C MET A 77 -6.64 14.14 -12.94
N LYS A 78 -7.46 15.19 -13.02
CA LYS A 78 -8.58 15.26 -13.97
C LYS A 78 -8.07 15.36 -15.41
N LYS A 79 -7.09 16.23 -15.67
CA LYS A 79 -6.56 16.50 -17.02
C LYS A 79 -5.88 15.29 -17.65
N TYR A 80 -5.13 14.51 -16.86
CA TYR A 80 -4.37 13.36 -17.33
C TYR A 80 -4.97 12.03 -16.86
N GLN A 81 -6.30 11.98 -16.68
CA GLN A 81 -6.98 10.76 -16.27
C GLN A 81 -6.65 9.60 -17.23
N GLY A 82 -6.24 8.46 -16.68
CA GLY A 82 -5.82 7.29 -17.44
C GLY A 82 -4.37 7.33 -17.96
N GLN A 83 -3.70 8.49 -17.96
CA GLN A 83 -2.33 8.64 -18.46
C GLN A 83 -1.31 8.60 -17.30
N ARG A 84 -0.98 7.39 -16.86
CA ARG A 84 -0.15 7.18 -15.65
C ARG A 84 1.23 7.82 -15.74
N ASP A 85 1.91 7.70 -16.88
CA ASP A 85 3.27 8.22 -17.04
C ASP A 85 3.28 9.75 -17.01
N SER A 86 2.31 10.38 -17.69
CA SER A 86 2.09 11.82 -17.65
C SER A 86 1.87 12.31 -16.22
N VAL A 87 0.95 11.66 -15.48
CA VAL A 87 0.69 11.98 -14.08
C VAL A 87 1.97 11.86 -13.24
N MET A 88 2.75 10.79 -13.40
CA MET A 88 4.00 10.60 -12.67
C MET A 88 4.98 11.76 -12.90
N VAL A 89 5.23 12.11 -14.17
CA VAL A 89 6.17 13.17 -14.54
C VAL A 89 5.76 14.51 -13.94
N TYR A 90 4.49 14.88 -14.06
CA TYR A 90 4.04 16.17 -13.55
C TYR A 90 3.94 16.21 -12.02
N MET A 91 3.58 15.09 -11.37
CA MET A 91 3.60 15.01 -9.91
C MET A 91 5.00 15.23 -9.36
N LYS A 92 6.02 14.65 -10.01
CA LYS A 92 7.42 14.88 -9.64
C LYS A 92 7.81 16.35 -9.79
N LYS A 93 7.43 17.00 -10.90
CA LYS A 93 7.67 18.43 -11.09
C LYS A 93 6.98 19.29 -10.02
N MET A 94 5.75 18.95 -9.64
CA MET A 94 5.04 19.64 -8.56
C MET A 94 5.73 19.47 -7.21
N GLU A 95 6.25 18.27 -6.92
CA GLU A 95 7.04 18.01 -5.72
C GLU A 95 8.32 18.85 -5.69
N ASP A 96 9.06 18.91 -6.79
CA ASP A 96 10.26 19.74 -6.92
C ASP A 96 9.94 21.23 -6.69
N GLN A 97 8.85 21.73 -7.30
CA GLN A 97 8.39 23.12 -7.11
C GLN A 97 7.98 23.39 -5.67
N GLN A 98 7.27 22.46 -5.03
CA GLN A 98 6.91 22.58 -3.62
C GLN A 98 8.14 22.67 -2.73
N ASN A 99 9.15 21.82 -2.97
CA ASN A 99 10.40 21.84 -2.21
C ASN A 99 11.15 23.17 -2.36
N LEU A 100 11.19 23.74 -3.57
CA LEU A 100 11.76 25.06 -3.80
C LEU A 100 11.00 26.17 -3.07
N SER A 101 9.67 26.12 -3.04
CA SER A 101 8.86 27.07 -2.28
C SER A 101 9.06 26.92 -0.77
N LEU A 102 9.11 25.70 -0.25
CA LEU A 102 9.39 25.43 1.15
C LEU A 102 10.77 25.93 1.57
N LYS A 103 11.80 25.79 0.72
CA LYS A 103 13.15 26.33 0.99
C LYS A 103 13.15 27.85 1.21
N LYS A 104 12.21 28.58 0.61
CA LYS A 104 12.08 30.04 0.77
C LYS A 104 11.30 30.43 2.03
N ILE A 105 10.39 29.56 2.50
CA ILE A 105 9.54 29.81 3.68
C ILE A 105 10.26 29.40 4.97
N LEU A 106 11.00 28.29 4.92
CA LEU A 106 11.66 27.68 6.06
C LEU A 106 13.05 28.29 6.29
N THR A 107 13.50 28.28 7.55
CA THR A 107 14.92 28.54 7.84
C THR A 107 15.78 27.39 7.30
N GLU A 108 17.08 27.62 7.20
CA GLU A 108 18.01 26.58 6.72
C GLU A 108 17.97 25.31 7.59
N GLU A 109 17.90 25.47 8.92
CA GLU A 109 17.81 24.36 9.87
C GLU A 109 16.50 23.59 9.76
N GLN A 110 15.38 24.31 9.61
CA GLN A 110 14.07 23.69 9.40
C GLN A 110 14.03 22.93 8.06
N TYR A 111 14.62 23.50 7.00
CA TYR A 111 14.66 22.85 5.69
C TYR A 111 15.55 21.59 5.71
N LYS A 112 16.69 21.61 6.43
CA LYS A 112 17.50 20.40 6.65
C LYS A 112 16.70 19.31 7.37
N THR A 113 16.02 19.67 8.46
CA THR A 113 15.14 18.74 9.20
C THR A 113 14.04 18.17 8.29
N TYR A 114 13.41 19.03 7.48
CA TYR A 114 12.41 18.62 6.50
C TYR A 114 12.93 17.56 5.52
N LEU A 115 14.11 17.79 4.92
CA LEU A 115 14.74 16.84 4.00
C LEU A 115 15.09 15.52 4.69
N THR A 116 15.62 15.57 5.92
CA THR A 116 15.89 14.36 6.70
C THR A 116 14.62 13.56 6.97
N ASN A 117 13.52 14.22 7.34
CA ASN A 117 12.25 13.54 7.58
C ASN A 117 11.65 12.96 6.28
N LEU A 118 11.82 13.66 5.15
CA LEU A 118 11.40 13.17 3.85
C LEU A 118 12.13 11.88 3.47
N GLU A 119 13.46 11.85 3.62
CA GLU A 119 14.27 10.67 3.32
C GLU A 119 13.95 9.50 4.25
N LYS A 120 13.77 9.74 5.55
CA LYS A 120 13.31 8.70 6.51
C LYS A 120 11.99 8.07 6.07
N ARG A 121 11.00 8.89 5.73
CA ARG A 121 9.69 8.40 5.25
C ARG A 121 9.83 7.59 3.95
N LYS A 122 10.72 8.00 3.04
CA LYS A 122 10.99 7.28 1.80
C LYS A 122 11.60 5.90 2.07
N GLN A 123 12.59 5.82 2.96
CA GLN A 123 13.22 4.56 3.37
C GLN A 123 12.23 3.63 4.06
N GLU A 124 11.38 4.16 4.95
CA GLU A 124 10.32 3.37 5.59
C GLU A 124 9.31 2.83 4.57
N MET A 125 8.90 3.65 3.59
CA MET A 125 8.01 3.21 2.51
C MET A 125 8.66 2.12 1.65
N GLU A 126 9.94 2.26 1.33
CA GLU A 126 10.68 1.25 0.56
C GLU A 126 10.81 -0.06 1.32
N LYS A 127 11.14 0.00 2.63
CA LYS A 127 11.17 -1.17 3.51
C LYS A 127 9.81 -1.87 3.56
N ARG A 128 8.72 -1.13 3.78
CA ARG A 128 7.36 -1.67 3.78
C ARG A 128 6.99 -2.29 2.42
N ARG A 129 7.42 -1.67 1.32
CA ARG A 129 7.20 -2.22 -0.03
C ARG A 129 7.91 -3.55 -0.21
N LYS A 130 9.18 -3.66 0.23
CA LYS A 130 9.95 -4.90 0.19
C LYS A 130 9.30 -6.00 1.03
N GLU A 131 8.94 -5.70 2.28
CA GLU A 131 8.25 -6.65 3.15
C GLU A 131 6.92 -7.15 2.56
N MET A 132 6.17 -6.29 1.87
CA MET A 132 4.95 -6.70 1.16
C MET A 132 5.23 -7.58 -0.05
N MET A 133 6.33 -7.35 -0.78
CA MET A 133 6.74 -8.21 -1.89
C MET A 133 7.16 -9.59 -1.39
N ASP A 134 7.95 -9.64 -0.32
CA ASP A 134 8.41 -10.89 0.30
C ASP A 134 7.21 -11.71 0.81
N LYS A 135 6.24 -11.06 1.48
CA LYS A 135 4.99 -11.71 1.93
C LYS A 135 4.08 -12.16 0.79
N ARG A 136 4.04 -11.43 -0.35
CA ARG A 136 3.28 -11.84 -1.54
C ARG A 136 3.96 -12.95 -2.34
N GLY A 137 5.28 -13.06 -2.26
CA GLY A 137 6.06 -14.15 -2.84
C GLY A 137 5.84 -15.50 -2.15
N GLY A 138 5.39 -15.50 -0.88
CA GLY A 138 5.11 -16.73 -0.11
C GLY A 138 3.70 -17.30 -0.24
N GLN A 139 2.73 -16.57 -0.81
CA GLN A 139 1.31 -16.97 -0.81
C GLN A 139 0.66 -16.96 -2.20
N ARG A 140 1.40 -17.40 -3.22
CA ARG A 140 0.85 -17.76 -4.54
C ARG A 140 1.03 -19.26 -4.84
N GLY A 141 0.89 -20.10 -3.82
CA GLY A 141 0.77 -21.55 -3.96
C GLY A 141 -0.67 -21.99 -4.27
N GLY A 142 -1.24 -21.47 -5.37
CA GLY A 142 -2.66 -21.70 -5.66
C GLY A 142 -3.10 -21.36 -7.07
N HIS A 143 -2.25 -21.56 -8.07
CA HIS A 143 -2.67 -21.80 -9.46
C HIS A 143 -1.55 -22.57 -10.17
N GLY A 144 -1.79 -23.87 -10.35
CA GLY A 144 -1.07 -24.76 -11.28
C GLY A 144 0.45 -24.85 -11.06
N ALA A 145 0.92 -26.00 -10.57
CA ALA A 145 2.28 -26.40 -10.85
C ALA A 145 2.53 -26.26 -12.37
N PRO A 146 3.63 -25.62 -12.83
CA PRO A 146 4.06 -25.85 -14.19
C PRO A 146 4.37 -27.35 -14.26
N ALA A 147 3.69 -28.07 -15.14
CA ALA A 147 4.09 -29.43 -15.46
C ALA A 147 5.57 -29.37 -15.83
N THR A 148 6.42 -29.98 -14.99
CA THR A 148 7.79 -30.26 -15.37
C THR A 148 7.71 -31.24 -16.52
N VAL A 149 7.84 -30.72 -17.74
CA VAL A 149 8.15 -31.55 -18.89
C VAL A 149 9.59 -31.99 -18.69
N ASN A 150 9.77 -33.09 -17.95
CA ASN A 150 10.91 -33.94 -18.16
C ASN A 150 10.54 -34.75 -19.40
N GLU A 151 11.28 -34.53 -20.48
CA GLU A 151 11.51 -35.51 -21.55
C GLU A 151 11.74 -36.87 -20.85
N ASP A 152 10.91 -37.88 -21.06
CA ASP A 152 11.04 -38.81 -22.18
C ASP A 152 9.67 -39.35 -22.61
N HIS A 153 9.12 -38.82 -23.69
CA HIS A 153 8.07 -39.52 -24.43
C HIS A 153 8.53 -39.68 -25.88
N GLU A 154 8.87 -40.93 -26.22
CA GLU A 154 9.15 -41.40 -27.56
C GLU A 154 8.07 -40.90 -28.51
N CYS A 155 8.45 -40.00 -29.41
CA CYS A 155 7.58 -39.51 -30.46
C CYS A 155 7.51 -40.59 -31.56
N ASN A 156 6.69 -41.62 -31.33
CA ASN A 156 6.26 -42.54 -32.38
C ASN A 156 4.84 -42.18 -32.81
N GLY A 157 4.75 -41.49 -33.94
CA GLY A 157 3.53 -41.42 -34.74
C GLY A 157 2.71 -40.15 -34.55
N CYS A 158 2.97 -39.15 -35.39
CA CYS A 158 1.88 -38.34 -35.93
C CYS A 158 1.98 -38.37 -37.45
N GLY A 159 1.15 -39.21 -38.03
CA GLY A 159 0.91 -39.26 -39.46
C GLY A 159 0.38 -37.93 -39.97
N GLY A 160 1.00 -37.48 -41.07
CA GLY A 160 0.39 -36.78 -42.19
C GLY A 160 -0.61 -35.67 -41.91
N CYS A 161 -0.20 -34.44 -42.21
CA CYS A 161 -1.06 -33.51 -42.94
C CYS A 161 -0.17 -32.67 -43.88
N GLY A 162 0.11 -33.25 -45.05
CA GLY A 162 0.63 -32.54 -46.19
C GLY A 162 -0.49 -32.21 -47.17
N LYS A 163 -0.47 -30.96 -47.66
CA LYS A 163 -1.17 -30.40 -48.82
C LYS A 163 -2.66 -30.13 -48.69
N HIS A 164 -3.00 -28.84 -48.77
CA HIS A 164 -4.12 -28.41 -49.61
C HIS A 164 -3.64 -27.27 -50.53
N LYS A 165 -3.87 -27.48 -51.84
CA LYS A 165 -3.96 -26.44 -52.87
C LYS A 165 -5.13 -25.52 -52.57
#